data_AF-A0A453NJJ5-F1
#
_entry.id   AF-A0A453NJJ5-F1
#
_cell.length_a   1.000
_cell.length_b   1.000
_cell.length_c   1.000
_cell.angle_alpha   90.00
_cell.angle_beta   90.00
_cell.angle_gamma   90.00
#
_symmetry.space_group_name_H-M   'P 1'
#
loop_
_entity.id
_entity.type
_entity.pdbx_description
1 polymer ?
#
loop_
_entity_poly.entity_id
_entity_poly.type
_entity_poly.pdbx_seq_one_letter_code
_entity_poly.pdbx_strand_id
1 'polypeptide(L)'
;HRYHDASGASNDVYEFVKKLGKFKETKRTEGISTSDIIMRIVKDYNEYVMRNLARGYSRNDLGVSYVKEKRLRVNMGLKTLRDKVKQHQEKVGEKWSTVAKLQEEWVENADRWVVGFLEKFEEGCHSMGTAIKERIQERLKEAQSRDFSLLQYDSDDFDDFEEEDDEVAKDAKYVKE
;
A
#
# COMPACT_ATOMS: atom_id res chain seq x y z
N HIS A 1 40.01 27.41 -17.73
CA HIS A 1 40.38 28.41 -18.75
C HIS A 1 40.94 29.65 -18.07
N ARG A 2 42.26 29.87 -18.11
CA ARG A 2 42.86 31.17 -17.80
C ARG A 2 43.07 31.90 -19.11
N TYR A 3 42.50 33.10 -19.22
CA TYR A 3 42.87 34.02 -20.29
C TYR A 3 44.20 34.65 -19.87
N HIS A 4 45.22 34.49 -20.70
CA HIS A 4 46.43 35.32 -20.65
C HIS A 4 46.15 36.57 -21.49
N ASP A 5 46.41 37.74 -20.92
CA ASP A 5 46.32 39.02 -21.60
C ASP A 5 47.58 39.28 -22.44
N ALA A 6 47.39 39.89 -23.61
CA ALA A 6 48.41 40.10 -24.62
C ALA A 6 49.28 41.36 -24.37
N SER A 7 49.47 41.77 -23.11
CA SER A 7 50.36 42.88 -22.75
C SER A 7 50.90 42.65 -21.34
N GLY A 8 51.92 41.79 -21.23
CA GLY A 8 52.50 41.44 -19.94
C GLY A 8 52.99 42.67 -19.18
N ALA A 9 52.47 42.88 -17.96
CA ALA A 9 53.21 43.36 -16.79
C ALA A 9 52.33 43.68 -15.57
N SER A 10 51.01 43.83 -15.68
CA SER A 10 50.18 44.24 -14.53
C SER A 10 49.08 43.23 -14.21
N ASN A 11 49.07 42.72 -12.97
CA ASN A 11 47.97 41.90 -12.42
C ASN A 11 46.64 42.69 -12.33
N ASP A 12 46.69 44.02 -12.46
CA ASP A 12 45.54 44.90 -12.43
C ASP A 12 45.69 46.04 -13.44
N VAL A 13 44.79 46.08 -14.41
CA VAL A 13 44.75 47.10 -15.48
C VAL A 13 44.54 48.52 -14.93
N TYR A 14 44.03 48.67 -13.69
CA TYR A 14 43.77 49.97 -13.05
C TYR A 14 44.92 50.48 -12.17
N GLU A 15 46.07 49.80 -12.13
CA GLU A 15 47.18 50.12 -11.22
C GLU A 15 47.66 51.58 -11.32
N PHE A 16 47.76 52.14 -12.53
CA PHE A 16 48.22 53.52 -12.74
C PHE A 16 47.26 54.57 -12.14
N VAL A 17 45.95 54.37 -12.29
CA VAL A 17 44.92 55.28 -11.77
C VAL A 17 44.88 55.23 -10.24
N LYS A 18 45.12 54.05 -9.67
CA LYS A 18 45.21 53.83 -8.23
C LYS A 18 46.41 54.59 -7.63
N LYS A 19 47.60 54.51 -8.25
CA LYS A 19 48.81 55.23 -7.80
C LYS A 19 48.63 56.75 -7.82
N LEU A 20 47.87 57.28 -8.78
CA LEU A 20 47.57 58.72 -8.90
C LEU A 20 46.46 59.20 -7.94
N GLY A 21 45.88 58.32 -7.11
CA GLY A 21 44.79 58.68 -6.19
C GLY A 21 43.48 59.05 -6.88
N LYS A 22 43.28 58.64 -8.13
CA LYS A 22 42.08 58.95 -8.94
C LYS A 22 41.08 57.79 -9.03
N PHE A 23 41.36 56.65 -8.40
CA PHE A 23 40.48 55.48 -8.39
C PHE A 23 39.58 55.48 -7.15
N LYS A 24 38.26 55.34 -7.34
CA LYS A 24 37.29 55.15 -6.26
C LYS A 24 36.73 53.74 -6.33
N GLU A 25 36.99 52.94 -5.31
CA GLU A 25 36.50 51.58 -5.24
C GLU A 25 34.99 51.53 -5.01
N THR A 26 34.31 50.65 -5.73
CA THR A 26 32.87 50.40 -5.59
C THR A 26 32.64 48.99 -5.06
N LYS A 27 31.65 48.82 -4.19
CA LYS A 27 31.24 47.50 -3.72
C LYS A 27 30.39 46.82 -4.80
N ARG A 28 30.65 45.53 -5.02
CA ARG A 28 29.80 44.69 -5.88
C ARG A 28 28.45 44.47 -5.19
N THR A 29 27.38 44.47 -5.96
CA THR A 29 26.06 44.02 -5.50
C THR A 29 26.04 42.50 -5.39
N GLU A 30 25.75 41.99 -4.20
CA GLU A 30 25.65 40.55 -3.97
C GLU A 30 24.41 39.95 -4.66
N GLY A 31 24.52 38.69 -5.07
CA GLY A 31 23.41 37.94 -5.67
C GLY A 31 23.01 38.35 -7.10
N ILE A 32 23.69 39.33 -7.70
CA ILE A 32 23.49 39.71 -9.10
C ILE A 32 24.83 39.72 -9.87
N SER A 33 24.83 38.97 -10.96
CA SER A 33 25.93 38.83 -11.90
C SER A 33 25.35 38.46 -13.26
N THR A 34 26.00 38.86 -14.35
CA THR A 34 25.66 38.36 -15.68
C THR A 34 25.71 36.83 -15.72
N SER A 35 26.72 36.23 -15.07
CA SER A 35 26.83 34.77 -14.95
C SER A 35 25.65 34.15 -14.22
N ASP A 36 25.20 34.76 -13.12
CA ASP A 36 24.09 34.25 -12.31
C ASP A 36 22.77 34.30 -13.10
N ILE A 37 22.55 35.38 -13.85
CA ILE A 37 21.38 35.53 -14.73
C ILE A 37 21.42 34.47 -15.84
N ILE A 38 22.55 34.31 -16.52
CA ILE A 38 22.72 33.30 -17.58
C ILE A 38 22.47 31.89 -17.03
N MET A 39 23.04 31.55 -15.88
CA MET A 39 22.88 30.23 -15.27
C MET A 39 21.41 29.92 -14.94
N ARG A 40 20.63 30.90 -14.47
CA ARG A 40 19.18 30.73 -14.24
C ARG A 40 18.44 30.43 -15.54
N ILE A 41 18.71 31.19 -16.61
CA ILE A 41 18.06 30.98 -17.91
C ILE A 41 18.41 29.59 -18.48
N VAL A 42 19.67 29.18 -18.41
CA VAL A 42 20.13 27.89 -18.93
C VAL A 42 19.54 26.71 -18.13
N LYS A 43 19.42 26.84 -16.81
CA LYS A 43 18.86 25.79 -15.94
C LYS A 43 17.45 25.39 -16.38
N ASP A 44 16.62 26.38 -16.67
CA ASP A 44 15.20 26.18 -16.98
C ASP A 44 14.95 25.99 -18.48
N TYR A 45 16.00 25.94 -19.31
CA TYR A 45 15.89 25.80 -20.76
C TYR A 45 15.13 24.53 -21.17
N ASN A 46 15.38 23.39 -20.52
CA ASN A 46 14.66 22.15 -20.83
C ASN A 46 13.15 22.29 -20.56
N GLU A 47 12.76 22.99 -19.51
CA GLU A 47 11.36 23.21 -19.13
C GLU A 47 10.67 24.17 -20.11
N TYR A 48 11.36 25.24 -20.50
CA TYR A 48 10.91 26.12 -21.58
C TYR A 48 10.62 25.34 -22.87
N VAL A 49 11.56 24.48 -23.30
CA VAL A 49 11.39 23.64 -24.50
C VAL A 49 10.18 22.73 -24.35
N MET A 50 10.07 22.01 -23.23
CA MET A 50 8.95 21.09 -23.00
C MET A 50 7.59 21.77 -23.09
N ARG A 51 7.46 22.92 -22.43
CA ARG A 51 6.20 23.65 -22.33
C ARG A 51 5.79 24.21 -23.70
N ASN A 52 6.73 24.65 -24.51
CA ASN A 52 6.44 25.14 -25.85
C ASN A 52 6.16 23.99 -26.84
N LEU A 53 6.86 22.87 -26.74
CA LEU A 53 6.50 21.65 -27.50
C LEU A 53 5.08 21.17 -27.16
N ALA A 54 4.69 21.22 -25.88
CA ALA A 54 3.34 20.88 -25.45
C ALA A 54 2.26 21.84 -25.99
N ARG A 55 2.61 23.10 -26.27
CA ARG A 55 1.74 24.10 -26.90
C ARG A 55 1.66 23.97 -28.43
N GLY A 56 2.51 23.15 -29.04
CA GLY A 56 2.51 22.91 -30.48
C GLY A 56 3.58 23.67 -31.27
N TYR A 57 4.56 24.30 -30.61
CA TYR A 57 5.72 24.87 -31.33
C TYR A 57 6.59 23.77 -31.94
N SER A 58 7.17 24.04 -33.11
CA SER A 58 8.08 23.11 -33.77
C SER A 58 9.45 23.11 -33.10
N ARG A 59 10.14 21.96 -33.11
CA ARG A 59 11.51 21.84 -32.60
C ARG A 59 12.49 22.78 -33.31
N ASN A 60 12.25 23.04 -34.60
CA ASN A 60 13.13 23.83 -35.45
C ASN A 60 13.12 25.30 -34.98
N ASP A 61 11.95 25.82 -34.62
CA ASP A 61 11.77 27.18 -34.12
C ASP A 61 12.41 27.37 -32.74
N LEU A 62 12.48 26.29 -31.94
CA LEU A 62 13.09 26.29 -30.62
C LEU A 62 14.61 26.02 -30.64
N GLY A 63 15.18 25.72 -31.82
CA GLY A 63 16.59 25.36 -31.95
C GLY A 63 16.95 24.00 -31.33
N VAL A 64 15.98 23.08 -31.23
CA VAL A 64 16.13 21.80 -30.52
C VAL A 64 16.32 20.64 -31.48
N SER A 65 17.34 19.81 -31.20
CA SER A 65 17.58 18.58 -31.95
C SER A 65 16.45 17.57 -31.76
N TYR A 66 16.15 16.79 -32.81
CA TYR A 66 15.09 15.78 -32.82
C TYR A 66 15.22 14.75 -31.69
N VAL A 67 16.43 14.24 -31.44
CA VAL A 67 16.68 13.26 -30.37
C VAL A 67 16.36 13.87 -28.99
N LYS A 68 16.76 15.13 -28.79
CA LYS A 68 16.49 15.86 -27.56
C LYS A 68 14.99 16.02 -27.36
N GLU A 69 14.25 16.42 -28.40
CA GLU A 69 12.79 16.56 -28.39
C GLU A 69 12.08 15.25 -28.02
N LYS A 70 12.46 14.12 -28.63
CA LYS A 70 11.85 12.81 -28.34
C LYS A 70 12.15 12.34 -26.91
N ARG A 71 13.40 12.48 -26.44
CA ARG A 71 13.77 12.18 -25.04
C ARG A 71 12.94 13.00 -24.05
N LEU A 72 12.80 14.28 -24.36
CA LEU A 72 12.01 15.25 -23.62
C LEU A 72 10.53 14.83 -23.55
N ARG A 73 9.93 14.46 -24.69
CA ARG A 73 8.55 13.94 -24.78
C ARG A 73 8.34 12.67 -23.95
N VAL A 74 9.25 11.71 -24.03
CA VAL A 74 9.20 10.46 -23.24
C VAL A 74 9.27 10.77 -21.75
N ASN A 75 10.16 11.68 -21.33
CA ASN A 75 10.26 12.07 -19.92
C ASN A 75 8.95 12.67 -19.38
N MET A 76 8.24 13.47 -20.20
CA MET A 76 6.90 13.95 -19.82
C MET A 76 5.88 12.82 -19.71
N GLY A 77 5.87 11.88 -20.66
CA GLY A 77 5.02 10.68 -20.56
C GLY A 77 5.29 9.90 -19.27
N LEU A 78 6.56 9.67 -18.93
CA LEU A 78 6.97 8.96 -17.71
C LEU A 78 6.55 9.71 -16.43
N LYS A 79 6.66 11.04 -16.39
CA LYS A 79 6.17 11.83 -15.26
C LYS A 79 4.66 11.69 -15.07
N THR A 80 3.88 11.83 -16.15
CA THR A 80 2.42 11.65 -16.07
C THR A 80 2.03 10.23 -15.65
N LEU A 81 2.77 9.21 -16.08
CA LEU A 81 2.56 7.84 -15.65
C LEU A 81 2.87 7.67 -14.17
N ARG A 82 4.01 8.18 -13.70
CA ARG A 82 4.37 8.18 -12.29
C ARG A 82 3.29 8.85 -11.44
N ASP A 83 2.78 9.99 -11.87
CA ASP A 83 1.75 10.72 -11.12
C ASP A 83 0.45 9.90 -11.03
N LYS A 84 0.04 9.26 -12.14
CA LYS A 84 -1.12 8.33 -12.14
C LYS A 84 -0.89 7.12 -11.24
N VAL A 85 0.30 6.52 -11.26
CA VAL A 85 0.66 5.40 -10.39
C VAL A 85 0.60 5.81 -8.93
N LYS A 86 1.10 7.00 -8.58
CA LYS A 86 1.04 7.53 -7.22
C LYS A 86 -0.40 7.72 -6.75
N GLN A 87 -1.26 8.31 -7.57
CA GLN A 87 -2.70 8.43 -7.27
C GLN A 87 -3.38 7.07 -7.08
N HIS A 88 -3.00 6.06 -7.88
CA HIS A 88 -3.51 4.71 -7.70
C HIS A 88 -2.99 4.06 -6.41
N GLN A 89 -1.72 4.27 -6.05
CA GLN A 89 -1.17 3.78 -4.79
C GLN A 89 -1.89 4.39 -3.58
N GLU A 90 -2.19 5.68 -3.60
CA GLU A 90 -2.93 6.36 -2.52
C GLU A 90 -4.33 5.75 -2.36
N LYS A 91 -5.09 5.61 -3.45
CA LYS A 91 -6.42 4.98 -3.44
C LYS A 91 -6.40 3.51 -2.99
N VAL A 92 -5.36 2.78 -3.37
CA VAL A 92 -5.17 1.39 -2.94
C VAL A 92 -4.88 1.39 -1.44
N GLY A 93 -3.95 2.21 -0.95
CA GLY A 93 -3.62 2.33 0.47
C GLY A 93 -4.83 2.63 1.35
N GLU A 94 -5.70 3.55 0.93
CA GLU A 94 -6.98 3.83 1.62
C GLU A 94 -7.85 2.57 1.73
N LYS A 95 -8.06 1.85 0.63
CA LYS A 95 -8.85 0.62 0.62
C LYS A 95 -8.24 -0.48 1.50
N TRP A 96 -6.93 -0.67 1.45
CA TRP A 96 -6.23 -1.62 2.32
C TRP A 96 -6.37 -1.24 3.80
N SER A 97 -6.37 0.06 4.14
CA SER A 97 -6.61 0.49 5.52
C SER A 97 -8.03 0.16 6.01
N THR A 98 -9.04 0.26 5.13
CA THR A 98 -10.42 -0.14 5.47
C THR A 98 -10.55 -1.64 5.63
N VAL A 99 -9.93 -2.43 4.73
CA VAL A 99 -9.93 -3.90 4.82
C VAL A 99 -9.17 -4.36 6.06
N ALA A 100 -8.04 -3.73 6.40
CA ALA A 100 -7.28 -4.05 7.60
C ALA A 100 -8.10 -3.80 8.87
N LYS A 101 -8.82 -2.65 8.96
CA LYS A 101 -9.75 -2.39 10.07
C LYS A 101 -10.86 -3.41 10.16
N LEU A 102 -11.45 -3.78 9.02
CA LEU A 102 -12.47 -4.82 8.97
C LEU A 102 -11.89 -6.15 9.46
N GLN A 103 -10.69 -6.51 9.02
CA GLN A 103 -10.02 -7.72 9.47
C GLN A 103 -9.75 -7.69 10.99
N GLU A 104 -9.30 -6.57 11.54
CA GLU A 104 -9.14 -6.41 13.00
C GLU A 104 -10.47 -6.59 13.73
N GLU A 105 -11.55 -5.92 13.30
CA GLU A 105 -12.89 -6.06 13.88
C GLU A 105 -13.43 -7.49 13.79
N TRP A 106 -13.15 -8.20 12.69
CA TRP A 106 -13.53 -9.60 12.53
C TRP A 106 -12.76 -10.52 13.47
N VAL A 107 -11.45 -10.29 13.63
CA VAL A 107 -10.60 -11.11 14.50
C VAL A 107 -10.97 -10.89 15.97
N GLU A 108 -11.26 -9.66 16.38
CA GLU A 108 -11.66 -9.34 17.75
C GLU A 108 -13.05 -9.91 18.11
N ASN A 109 -13.97 -9.98 17.15
CA ASN A 109 -15.34 -10.47 17.36
C ASN A 109 -15.57 -11.93 16.93
N ALA A 110 -14.53 -12.62 16.45
CA ALA A 110 -14.64 -13.97 15.91
C ALA A 110 -15.28 -14.95 16.92
N ASP A 111 -14.80 -14.98 18.16
CA ASP A 111 -15.30 -15.88 19.20
C ASP A 111 -16.78 -15.62 19.50
N ARG A 112 -17.20 -14.35 19.59
CA ARG A 112 -18.60 -13.98 19.84
C ARG A 112 -19.52 -14.41 18.70
N TRP A 113 -19.08 -14.26 17.45
CA TRP A 113 -19.86 -14.68 16.28
C TRP A 113 -19.92 -16.19 16.14
N VAL A 114 -18.83 -16.90 16.43
CA VAL A 114 -18.80 -18.37 16.46
C VAL A 114 -19.73 -18.90 17.55
N VAL A 115 -19.69 -18.32 18.75
CA VAL A 115 -20.58 -18.70 19.85
C VAL A 115 -22.05 -18.47 19.50
N GLY A 116 -22.41 -17.29 18.98
CA GLY A 116 -23.80 -17.00 18.58
C GLY A 116 -24.28 -17.85 17.39
N PHE A 117 -23.38 -18.25 16.50
CA PHE A 117 -23.67 -19.21 15.44
C PHE A 117 -23.94 -20.61 16.00
N LEU A 118 -23.07 -21.09 16.90
CA LEU A 118 -23.22 -22.41 17.53
C LEU A 118 -24.50 -22.51 18.35
N GLU A 119 -24.86 -21.47 19.10
CA GLU A 119 -26.12 -21.41 19.86
C GLU A 119 -27.34 -21.59 18.93
N LYS A 120 -27.39 -20.85 17.82
CA LYS A 120 -28.46 -20.97 16.82
C LYS A 120 -28.45 -22.30 16.08
N PHE A 121 -27.27 -22.88 15.89
CA PHE A 121 -27.11 -24.19 15.26
C PHE A 121 -27.57 -25.32 16.18
N GLU A 122 -27.23 -25.27 17.46
CA GLU A 122 -27.71 -26.21 18.48
C GLU A 122 -29.22 -26.13 18.65
N GLU A 123 -29.80 -24.93 18.73
CA GLU A 123 -31.26 -24.73 18.73
C GLU A 123 -31.92 -25.43 17.51
N GLY A 124 -31.32 -25.31 16.33
CA GLY A 124 -31.79 -25.97 15.11
C GLY A 124 -31.65 -27.49 15.15
N CYS A 125 -30.54 -28.00 15.68
CA CYS A 125 -30.31 -29.43 15.86
C CYS A 125 -31.30 -30.05 16.86
N HIS A 126 -31.55 -29.37 17.98
CA HIS A 126 -32.54 -29.80 18.97
C HIS A 126 -33.97 -29.75 18.42
N SER A 127 -34.33 -28.72 17.66
CA SER A 127 -35.64 -28.65 16.99
C SER A 127 -35.82 -29.81 16.01
N MET A 128 -34.79 -30.11 15.20
CA MET A 128 -34.82 -31.23 14.27
C MET A 128 -34.85 -32.58 14.98
N GLY A 129 -34.02 -32.77 16.01
CA GLY A 129 -33.98 -33.98 16.82
C GLY A 129 -35.30 -34.25 17.54
N THR A 130 -35.97 -33.19 18.03
CA THR A 130 -37.30 -33.28 18.65
C THR A 130 -38.35 -33.70 17.63
N ALA A 131 -38.36 -33.10 16.44
CA ALA A 131 -39.28 -33.49 15.37
C ALA A 131 -39.07 -34.94 14.87
N ILE A 132 -37.82 -35.40 14.83
CA ILE A 132 -37.49 -36.79 14.50
C ILE A 132 -37.99 -37.74 15.60
N LYS A 133 -37.72 -37.41 16.86
CA LYS A 133 -38.16 -38.20 18.02
C LYS A 133 -39.68 -38.29 18.11
N GLU A 134 -40.38 -37.19 17.88
CA GLU A 134 -41.85 -37.17 17.83
C GLU A 134 -42.41 -38.06 16.71
N ARG A 135 -41.84 -37.99 15.50
CA ARG A 135 -42.25 -38.85 14.38
C ARG A 135 -41.99 -40.35 14.64
N ILE A 136 -40.88 -40.68 15.30
CA ILE A 136 -40.58 -42.08 15.68
C ILE A 136 -41.54 -42.54 16.78
N GLN A 137 -41.82 -41.69 17.77
CA GLN A 137 -42.71 -41.99 18.88
C GLN A 137 -44.17 -42.14 18.45
N GLU A 138 -44.66 -41.32 17.51
CA GLU A 138 -46.01 -41.46 16.92
C GLU A 138 -46.14 -42.80 16.18
N ARG A 139 -45.13 -43.18 15.39
CA ARG A 139 -45.11 -44.48 14.69
C ARG A 139 -45.07 -45.67 15.65
N LEU A 140 -44.36 -45.55 16.78
CA LEU A 140 -44.34 -46.56 17.83
C LEU A 140 -45.70 -46.67 18.55
N LYS A 141 -46.36 -45.55 18.86
CA LYS A 141 -47.71 -45.54 19.46
C LYS A 141 -48.79 -46.07 18.51
N GLU A 142 -48.70 -45.75 17.22
CA GLU A 142 -49.56 -46.35 16.18
C GLU A 142 -49.32 -47.86 16.05
N ALA A 143 -48.08 -48.33 16.15
CA ALA A 143 -47.76 -49.76 16.18
C ALA A 143 -48.30 -50.45 17.44
N GLN A 144 -48.21 -49.80 18.61
CA GLN A 144 -48.72 -50.32 19.89
C GLN A 144 -50.27 -50.37 19.93
N SER A 145 -50.96 -49.52 19.16
CA SER A 145 -52.42 -49.60 18.98
C SER A 145 -52.88 -50.76 18.07
N ARG A 146 -51.96 -51.41 17.35
CA ARG A 146 -52.22 -52.65 16.58
C ARG A 146 -51.76 -53.91 17.29
N ASP A 147 -51.08 -53.80 18.43
CA ASP A 147 -50.50 -54.94 19.13
C ASP A 147 -50.70 -54.82 20.66
N PHE A 148 -51.96 -54.84 21.08
CA PHE A 148 -52.30 -55.28 22.44
C PHE A 148 -52.14 -56.80 22.47
N SER A 149 -50.93 -57.29 22.78
CA SER A 149 -50.66 -58.58 23.44
C SER A 149 -49.22 -59.04 23.19
N LEU A 150 -48.21 -58.42 23.79
CA LEU A 150 -47.04 -59.19 24.28
C LEU A 150 -46.13 -58.35 25.20
N LEU A 151 -46.12 -58.75 26.47
CA LEU A 151 -45.02 -58.65 27.43
C LEU A 151 -44.64 -57.27 27.96
N GLN A 152 -45.29 -56.99 29.09
CA GLN A 152 -44.68 -56.45 30.29
C GLN A 152 -43.43 -57.28 30.68
N TYR A 153 -42.23 -56.68 30.61
CA TYR A 153 -41.10 -57.04 31.44
C TYR A 153 -40.31 -55.78 31.79
N ASP A 154 -40.32 -55.49 33.09
CA ASP A 154 -39.47 -54.52 33.76
C ASP A 154 -38.05 -55.08 33.92
N SER A 155 -37.13 -54.13 34.16
CA SER A 155 -35.85 -54.25 34.86
C SER A 155 -34.58 -54.27 33.98
N ASP A 156 -33.96 -53.10 33.96
CA ASP A 156 -32.56 -52.84 34.38
C ASP A 156 -31.46 -53.72 33.77
N ASP A 157 -30.73 -53.16 32.81
CA ASP A 157 -29.27 -53.03 32.82
C ASP A 157 -28.83 -52.47 31.46
N PHE A 158 -28.29 -51.25 31.43
CA PHE A 158 -27.29 -50.93 30.42
C PHE A 158 -26.24 -50.00 31.02
N ASP A 159 -25.16 -50.69 31.38
CA ASP A 159 -23.84 -50.29 31.78
C ASP A 159 -23.38 -48.87 31.39
N ASP A 160 -22.88 -48.23 32.45
CA ASP A 160 -21.90 -47.17 32.51
C ASP A 160 -20.73 -47.42 31.52
N PHE A 161 -20.52 -46.51 30.57
CA PHE A 161 -19.33 -46.49 29.75
C PHE A 161 -18.48 -45.30 30.18
N GLU A 162 -17.48 -45.57 31.02
CA GLU A 162 -16.42 -44.62 31.36
C GLU A 162 -15.69 -44.18 30.08
N GLU A 163 -15.59 -42.87 29.88
CA GLU A 163 -14.75 -42.25 28.85
C GLU A 163 -13.29 -42.30 29.31
N GLU A 164 -12.47 -43.06 28.59
CA GLU A 164 -11.02 -43.17 28.80
C GLU A 164 -10.33 -41.91 28.22
N ASP A 165 -9.77 -41.08 29.10
CA ASP A 165 -8.98 -39.89 28.77
C ASP A 165 -7.61 -40.31 28.15
N ASP A 166 -7.48 -40.18 26.82
CA ASP A 166 -6.17 -40.28 26.16
C ASP A 166 -5.42 -38.93 26.25
N GLU A 167 -4.51 -38.90 27.23
CA GLU A 167 -3.55 -37.85 27.52
C GLU A 167 -2.53 -37.67 26.37
N VAL A 168 -2.69 -36.64 25.52
CA VAL A 168 -1.71 -36.33 24.46
C VAL A 168 -0.47 -35.65 25.07
N ALA A 169 0.58 -36.45 25.24
CA ALA A 169 1.91 -36.03 25.66
C ALA A 169 2.50 -34.94 24.76
N LYS A 170 2.82 -33.80 25.37
CA LYS A 170 3.77 -32.80 24.86
C LYS A 170 5.17 -33.27 25.24
N ASP A 171 6.03 -33.53 24.25
CA ASP A 171 7.42 -33.03 24.24
C ASP A 171 8.24 -33.62 23.10
N ALA A 172 8.78 -32.74 22.25
CA ALA A 172 10.08 -32.94 21.64
C ALA A 172 10.64 -31.58 21.17
N LYS A 173 11.37 -30.94 22.09
CA LYS A 173 12.31 -29.86 21.78
C LYS A 173 13.50 -30.41 20.98
N TYR A 174 13.89 -29.63 19.98
CA TYR A 174 15.27 -29.30 19.56
C TYR A 174 16.39 -30.33 19.82
N VAL A 175 16.97 -30.87 18.74
CA VAL A 175 18.42 -30.95 18.54
C VAL A 175 18.72 -30.78 17.04
N LYS A 176 19.46 -29.74 16.67
CA LYS A 176 20.16 -29.66 15.37
C LYS A 176 21.56 -29.14 15.68
N GLU A 177 22.52 -30.04 15.59
CA GLU A 177 23.96 -29.77 15.61
C GLU A 177 24.44 -29.62 14.16
#